data_AF-A0A8B8G8G5-F1
#
_entry.id   AF-A0A8B8G8G5-F1
#
_cell.length_a   1.000
_cell.length_b   1.000
_cell.length_c   1.000
_cell.angle_alpha   90.00
_cell.angle_beta   90.00
_cell.angle_gamma   90.00
#
_symmetry.space_group_name_H-M   'P 1'
#
loop_
_entity.id
_entity.type
_entity.pdbx_description
1 polymer ?
#
loop_
_entity_poly.entity_id
_entity_poly.type
_entity_poly.pdbx_seq_one_letter_code
_entity_poly.pdbx_strand_id
1 'polypeptide(L)'
;MAASYYCKYYKDIRRVLLSINSEDAISVEEAQQLIQDPNMEANLVYIHSNFGFIPEYITKLETQYISLSEALSAVKYVQNKLNDCEGEIGVAVFQKFNNVLEKNCRFKTILNISKILSGQESSMEGLPDDLTGDDITYFKYAPITSTDVERSFSRYKTLLVDNRRYFNFENIKKSLVVQCNTGR
;
A
#
# COMPACT_ATOMS: atom_id res chain seq x y z
N MET A 1 10.95 -4.07 3.44
CA MET A 1 11.40 -3.54 2.14
C MET A 1 12.75 -4.17 1.80
N ALA A 2 12.95 -4.62 0.56
CA ALA A 2 14.20 -5.24 0.12
C ALA A 2 15.43 -4.32 0.38
N ALA A 3 15.32 -3.04 0.04
CA ALA A 3 16.40 -2.06 0.26
C ALA A 3 16.86 -1.98 1.73
N SER A 4 15.93 -2.07 2.70
CA SER A 4 16.29 -2.07 4.13
C SER A 4 17.05 -3.34 4.54
N TYR A 5 16.69 -4.49 3.97
CA TYR A 5 17.41 -5.74 4.20
C TYR A 5 18.83 -5.66 3.62
N TYR A 6 18.96 -5.22 2.37
CA TYR A 6 20.26 -5.04 1.72
C TYR A 6 21.13 -4.00 2.43
N CYS A 7 20.55 -2.89 2.90
CA CYS A 7 21.26 -1.91 3.71
C CYS A 7 21.82 -2.53 5.00
N LYS A 8 21.01 -3.32 5.71
CA LYS A 8 21.40 -3.94 6.99
C LYS A 8 22.50 -4.99 6.84
N TYR A 9 22.44 -5.79 5.78
CA TYR A 9 23.34 -6.93 5.57
C TYR A 9 24.34 -6.72 4.42
N TYR A 10 24.56 -5.47 4.02
CA TYR A 10 25.30 -5.11 2.81
C TYR A 10 26.66 -5.81 2.71
N LYS A 11 27.46 -5.74 3.79
CA LYS A 11 28.83 -6.30 3.82
C LYS A 11 28.86 -7.82 3.71
N ASP A 12 27.90 -8.50 4.34
CA ASP A 12 27.83 -9.97 4.30
C ASP A 12 27.34 -10.45 2.94
N ILE A 13 26.29 -9.80 2.41
CA ILE A 13 25.77 -10.08 1.07
C ILE A 13 26.87 -9.84 0.02
N ARG A 14 27.55 -8.70 0.06
CA ARG A 14 28.65 -8.39 -0.86
C ARG A 14 29.75 -9.44 -0.80
N ARG A 15 30.15 -9.88 0.39
CA ARG A 15 31.18 -10.92 0.55
C ARG A 15 30.76 -12.24 -0.10
N VAL A 16 29.55 -12.71 0.18
CA VAL A 16 29.02 -13.94 -0.41
C VAL A 16 28.92 -13.81 -1.93
N LEU A 17 28.39 -12.70 -2.41
CA LEU A 17 28.14 -12.49 -3.83
C LEU A 17 29.43 -12.44 -4.65
N LEU A 18 30.50 -11.85 -4.09
CA LEU A 18 31.84 -11.82 -4.69
C LEU A 18 32.61 -13.15 -4.58
N SER A 19 32.14 -14.10 -3.77
CA SER A 19 32.75 -15.43 -3.65
C SER A 19 32.22 -16.43 -4.69
N ILE A 20 31.13 -16.10 -5.38
CA ILE A 20 30.54 -16.93 -6.43
C ILE A 20 31.30 -16.70 -7.74
N ASN A 21 31.55 -17.75 -8.52
CA ASN A 21 32.18 -17.63 -9.83
C ASN A 21 31.25 -16.91 -10.82
N SER A 22 31.71 -15.80 -11.40
CA SER A 22 30.95 -15.02 -12.38
C SER A 22 30.70 -15.76 -13.68
N GLU A 23 31.56 -16.72 -14.03
CA GLU A 23 31.44 -17.50 -15.27
C GLU A 23 30.31 -18.54 -15.23
N ASP A 24 29.82 -18.89 -14.03
CA ASP A 24 28.79 -19.92 -13.85
C ASP A 24 27.41 -19.47 -14.35
N ALA A 25 27.12 -18.15 -14.31
CA ALA A 25 25.87 -17.57 -14.80
C ALA A 25 25.96 -16.05 -15.01
N ILE A 26 25.35 -15.57 -16.10
CA ILE A 26 25.25 -14.12 -16.42
C ILE A 26 24.63 -13.31 -15.27
N SER A 27 23.64 -13.88 -14.59
CA SER A 27 22.99 -13.20 -13.44
C SER A 27 23.92 -12.97 -12.25
N VAL A 28 24.94 -13.83 -12.08
CA VAL A 28 25.96 -13.65 -11.03
C VAL A 28 26.88 -12.50 -11.41
N GLU A 29 27.36 -12.46 -12.65
CA GLU A 29 28.18 -11.37 -13.16
C GLU A 29 27.47 -10.01 -13.00
N GLU A 30 26.21 -9.91 -13.43
CA GLU A 30 25.41 -8.68 -13.30
C GLU A 30 25.23 -8.26 -11.84
N ALA A 31 24.93 -9.19 -10.94
CA ALA A 31 24.78 -8.90 -9.53
C ALA A 31 26.10 -8.42 -8.90
N GLN A 32 27.24 -8.97 -9.34
CA GLN A 32 28.56 -8.55 -8.88
C GLN A 32 28.89 -7.13 -9.35
N GLN A 33 28.56 -6.79 -10.59
CA GLN A 33 28.72 -5.42 -11.09
C GLN A 33 27.88 -4.42 -10.27
N LEU A 34 26.63 -4.76 -9.97
CA LEU A 34 25.73 -3.91 -9.17
C LEU A 34 26.24 -3.71 -7.73
N ILE A 35 26.63 -4.78 -7.03
CA ILE A 35 27.09 -4.69 -5.63
C ILE A 35 28.47 -4.02 -5.49
N GLN A 36 29.19 -3.85 -6.59
CA GLN A 36 30.46 -3.15 -6.65
C GLN A 36 30.33 -1.66 -7.00
N ASP A 37 29.13 -1.18 -7.37
CA ASP A 37 28.90 0.25 -7.61
C ASP A 37 29.30 1.06 -6.34
N PRO A 38 30.23 2.03 -6.46
CA PRO A 38 30.70 2.83 -5.34
C PRO A 38 29.60 3.54 -4.55
N ASN A 39 28.49 3.87 -5.22
CA ASN A 39 27.37 4.61 -4.64
C ASN A 39 26.31 3.68 -4.03
N MET A 40 26.37 2.36 -4.26
CA MET A 40 25.33 1.42 -3.85
C MET A 40 25.04 1.47 -2.35
N GLU A 41 26.09 1.43 -1.52
CA GLU A 41 25.94 1.43 -0.05
C GLU A 41 25.29 2.74 0.43
N ALA A 42 25.74 3.89 -0.08
CA ALA A 42 25.19 5.19 0.26
C ALA A 42 23.72 5.33 -0.18
N ASN A 43 23.39 4.87 -1.38
CA ASN A 43 22.02 4.86 -1.90
C ASN A 43 21.09 3.98 -1.05
N LEU A 44 21.54 2.79 -0.64
CA LEU A 44 20.79 1.90 0.25
C LEU A 44 20.54 2.55 1.62
N VAL A 45 21.55 3.23 2.18
CA VAL A 45 21.41 3.97 3.45
C VAL A 45 20.38 5.09 3.31
N TYR A 46 20.43 5.87 2.23
CA TYR A 46 19.47 6.94 2.00
C TYR A 46 18.05 6.39 1.87
N ILE A 47 17.83 5.34 1.06
CA ILE A 47 16.51 4.73 0.88
C ILE A 47 15.99 4.16 2.21
N HIS A 48 16.83 3.43 2.95
CA HIS A 48 16.44 2.85 4.23
C HIS A 48 16.05 3.92 5.25
N SER A 49 16.86 4.98 5.37
CA SER A 49 16.67 6.02 6.39
C SER A 49 15.45 6.90 6.10
N ASN A 50 15.21 7.23 4.83
CA ASN A 50 14.14 8.16 4.44
C ASN A 50 12.83 7.46 4.08
N PHE A 51 12.86 6.24 3.54
CA PHE A 51 11.67 5.55 3.03
C PHE A 51 11.38 4.22 3.73
N GLY A 52 12.23 3.79 4.67
CA GLY A 52 12.09 2.51 5.37
C GLY A 52 10.81 2.36 6.20
N PHE A 53 10.15 3.48 6.55
CA PHE A 53 8.89 3.48 7.30
C PHE A 53 7.66 3.22 6.41
N ILE A 54 7.75 3.44 5.10
CA ILE A 54 6.60 3.33 4.18
C ILE A 54 5.88 1.95 4.26
N PRO A 55 6.59 0.80 4.29
CA PRO A 55 5.94 -0.50 4.36
C PRO A 55 5.02 -0.67 5.59
N GLU A 56 5.40 -0.10 6.73
CA GLU A 56 4.57 -0.15 7.95
C GLU A 56 3.21 0.53 7.71
N TYR A 57 3.22 1.68 7.05
CA TYR A 57 2.00 2.45 6.76
C TYR A 57 1.18 1.82 5.64
N ILE A 58 1.81 1.14 4.67
CA ILE A 58 1.09 0.30 3.71
C ILE A 58 0.35 -0.82 4.45
N THR A 59 1.05 -1.60 5.30
CA THR A 59 0.42 -2.67 6.09
C THR A 59 -0.69 -2.15 7.00
N LYS A 60 -0.52 -0.96 7.59
CA LYS A 60 -1.57 -0.30 8.36
C LYS A 60 -2.81 -0.02 7.50
N LEU A 61 -2.64 0.55 6.30
CA LEU A 61 -3.73 0.83 5.36
C LEU A 61 -4.37 -0.43 4.75
N GLU A 62 -3.65 -1.54 4.75
CA GLU A 62 -4.16 -2.85 4.36
C GLU A 62 -4.94 -3.52 5.51
N THR A 63 -4.83 -3.05 6.75
CA THR A 63 -5.51 -3.67 7.90
C THR A 63 -7.02 -3.46 7.79
N GLN A 64 -7.80 -4.51 8.05
CA GLN A 64 -9.25 -4.44 8.01
C GLN A 64 -9.80 -3.68 9.22
N TYR A 65 -10.98 -3.08 9.06
CA TYR A 65 -11.73 -2.42 10.14
C TYR A 65 -11.06 -1.19 10.76
N ILE A 66 -10.01 -0.63 10.14
CA ILE A 66 -9.54 0.69 10.51
C ILE A 66 -10.61 1.73 10.15
N SER A 67 -10.79 2.75 10.98
CA SER A 67 -11.71 3.85 10.67
C SER A 67 -11.18 4.69 9.51
N LEU A 68 -12.09 5.36 8.80
CA LEU A 68 -11.72 6.28 7.73
C LEU A 68 -10.77 7.38 8.23
N SER A 69 -11.02 7.91 9.43
CA SER A 69 -10.15 8.90 10.07
C SER A 69 -8.74 8.36 10.33
N GLU A 70 -8.61 7.12 10.81
CA GLU A 70 -7.30 6.50 11.05
C GLU A 70 -6.55 6.26 9.74
N ALA A 71 -7.24 5.80 8.69
CA ALA A 71 -6.64 5.59 7.39
C ALA A 71 -6.13 6.91 6.78
N LEU A 72 -6.93 7.97 6.81
CA LEU A 72 -6.52 9.30 6.34
C LEU A 72 -5.38 9.89 7.18
N SER A 73 -5.38 9.65 8.49
CA SER A 73 -4.28 10.07 9.37
C SER A 73 -2.96 9.40 8.99
N ALA A 74 -3.00 8.12 8.59
CA ALA A 74 -1.83 7.38 8.13
C ALA A 74 -1.27 7.97 6.83
N VAL A 75 -2.15 8.30 5.86
CA VAL A 75 -1.75 8.98 4.61
C VAL A 75 -1.12 10.34 4.91
N LYS A 76 -1.72 11.14 5.80
CA LYS A 76 -1.19 12.46 6.18
C LYS A 76 0.15 12.36 6.91
N TYR A 77 0.33 11.35 7.76
CA TYR A 77 1.61 11.09 8.41
C TYR A 77 2.71 10.80 7.38
N VAL A 78 2.42 9.93 6.40
CA VAL A 78 3.36 9.63 5.30
C VAL A 78 3.70 10.89 4.52
N GLN A 79 2.69 11.70 4.18
CA GLN A 79 2.87 12.98 3.49
C GLN A 79 3.84 13.90 4.23
N ASN A 80 3.64 14.07 5.55
CA ASN A 80 4.49 14.92 6.38
C ASN A 80 5.93 14.38 6.45
N LYS A 81 6.10 13.08 6.66
CA LYS A 81 7.43 12.46 6.70
C LYS A 81 8.18 12.56 5.36
N LEU A 82 7.48 12.47 4.24
CA LEU A 82 8.07 12.67 2.92
C LEU A 82 8.45 14.14 2.68
N ASN A 83 7.71 15.10 3.25
CA ASN A 83 8.07 16.51 3.18
C ASN A 83 9.37 16.83 3.93
N ASP A 84 9.69 16.05 4.98
CA ASP A 84 10.94 16.18 5.74
C ASP A 84 12.15 15.57 5.01
N CYS A 85 11.96 14.87 3.89
CA CYS A 85 13.04 14.22 3.15
C CYS A 85 13.81 15.24 2.29
N GLU A 86 15.11 15.41 2.58
CA GLU A 86 15.98 16.33 1.87
C GLU A 86 16.61 15.71 0.60
N GLY A 87 17.06 16.57 -0.31
CA GLY A 87 17.73 16.19 -1.56
C GLY A 87 16.78 15.97 -2.74
N GLU A 88 17.35 15.94 -3.95
CA GLU A 88 16.57 15.89 -5.19
C GLU A 88 15.61 14.68 -5.27
N ILE A 89 16.06 13.52 -4.78
CA ILE A 89 15.25 12.30 -4.74
C ILE A 89 14.07 12.46 -3.77
N GLY A 90 14.30 12.97 -2.56
CA GLY A 90 13.26 13.23 -1.56
C GLY A 90 12.19 14.19 -2.09
N VAL A 91 12.63 15.30 -2.69
CA VAL A 91 11.75 16.29 -3.34
C VAL A 91 10.92 15.64 -4.46
N ALA A 92 11.55 14.85 -5.34
CA ALA A 92 10.85 14.18 -6.43
C ALA A 92 9.80 13.18 -5.93
N VAL A 93 10.11 12.40 -4.88
CA VAL A 93 9.17 11.45 -4.27
C VAL A 93 8.00 12.19 -3.62
N PHE A 94 8.25 13.25 -2.86
CA PHE A 94 7.19 14.05 -2.25
C PHE A 94 6.27 14.70 -3.28
N GLN A 95 6.83 15.28 -4.34
CA GLN A 95 6.06 15.85 -5.45
C GLN A 95 5.22 14.78 -6.14
N LYS A 96 5.76 13.59 -6.39
CA LYS A 96 5.03 12.48 -6.98
C LYS A 96 3.86 12.06 -6.09
N PHE A 97 4.08 11.97 -4.77
CA PHE A 97 3.04 11.64 -3.80
C PHE A 97 1.88 12.63 -3.85
N ASN A 98 2.18 13.94 -3.78
CA ASN A 98 1.14 14.99 -3.84
C ASN A 98 0.39 14.98 -5.16
N ASN A 99 1.10 14.84 -6.30
CA ASN A 99 0.48 14.78 -7.62
C ASN A 99 -0.52 13.62 -7.75
N VAL A 100 -0.20 12.45 -7.18
CA VAL A 100 -1.13 11.30 -7.14
C VAL A 100 -2.38 11.62 -6.33
N LEU A 101 -2.24 12.24 -5.16
CA LEU A 101 -3.39 12.63 -4.33
C LEU A 101 -4.25 13.71 -4.98
N GLU A 102 -3.63 14.70 -5.61
CA GLU A 102 -4.34 15.81 -6.26
C GLU A 102 -5.15 15.37 -7.48
N LYS A 103 -4.60 14.44 -8.28
CA LYS A 103 -5.29 13.87 -9.44
C LYS A 103 -6.49 13.00 -9.05
N ASN A 104 -6.51 12.47 -7.82
CA ASN A 104 -7.64 11.72 -7.30
C ASN A 104 -8.68 12.68 -6.70
N CYS A 105 -9.56 13.23 -7.53
CA CYS A 105 -10.61 14.15 -7.08
C CYS A 105 -11.50 13.54 -5.97
N ARG A 106 -11.77 12.23 -6.02
CA ARG A 106 -12.58 11.51 -5.03
C ARG A 106 -11.89 11.40 -3.67
N PHE A 107 -10.57 11.46 -3.63
CA PHE A 107 -9.84 11.54 -2.36
C PHE A 107 -10.19 12.82 -1.58
N LYS A 108 -10.39 13.95 -2.28
CA LYS A 108 -10.84 15.20 -1.66
C LYS A 108 -12.26 15.08 -1.10
N THR A 109 -13.16 14.41 -1.81
CA THR A 109 -14.51 14.10 -1.33
C THR A 109 -14.47 13.27 -0.05
N ILE A 110 -13.67 12.20 -0.03
CA ILE A 110 -13.50 11.35 1.16
C ILE A 110 -12.92 12.12 2.35
N LEU A 111 -11.96 13.02 2.11
CA LEU A 111 -11.42 13.89 3.16
C LEU A 111 -12.52 14.78 3.78
N ASN A 112 -13.39 15.36 2.96
CA ASN A 112 -14.50 16.20 3.44
C ASN A 112 -15.52 15.37 4.24
N ILE A 113 -15.90 14.18 3.74
CA ILE A 113 -16.76 13.24 4.47
C ILE A 113 -16.16 12.90 5.84
N SER A 114 -14.85 12.62 5.90
CA SER A 114 -14.18 12.33 7.17
C SER A 114 -14.18 13.54 8.12
N LYS A 115 -14.06 14.77 7.62
CA LYS A 115 -14.13 15.97 8.46
C LYS A 115 -15.51 16.13 9.08
N ILE A 116 -16.58 15.92 8.31
CA ILE A 116 -17.97 15.95 8.79
C ILE A 116 -18.18 14.88 9.86
N LEU A 117 -17.76 13.64 9.60
CA LEU A 117 -17.84 12.54 10.58
C LEU A 117 -17.07 12.80 11.88
N SER A 118 -16.02 13.61 11.82
CA SER A 118 -15.23 14.02 12.99
C SER A 118 -15.71 15.31 13.67
N GLY A 119 -16.74 15.97 13.13
CA GLY A 119 -17.25 17.27 13.61
C GLY A 119 -16.37 18.47 13.28
N GLN A 120 -15.39 18.33 12.38
CA GLN A 120 -14.51 19.43 11.94
C GLN A 120 -15.14 20.29 10.84
N GLU A 121 -16.16 19.78 10.16
CA GLU A 121 -16.90 20.47 9.11
C GLU A 121 -18.40 20.29 9.37
N SER A 122 -19.18 21.34 9.15
CA SER A 122 -20.65 21.33 9.34
C SER A 122 -21.40 21.47 8.03
N SER A 123 -20.70 21.85 6.95
CA SER A 123 -21.27 22.01 5.62
C SER A 123 -21.20 20.71 4.80
N MET A 124 -22.25 20.44 4.03
CA MET A 124 -22.26 19.39 3.00
C MET A 124 -21.75 19.91 1.64
N GLU A 125 -21.34 21.17 1.54
CA GLU A 125 -20.85 21.77 0.30
C GLU A 125 -19.62 21.02 -0.26
N GLY A 126 -19.62 20.77 -1.57
CA GLY A 126 -18.55 20.06 -2.26
C GLY A 126 -18.66 18.53 -2.21
N LEU A 127 -19.74 17.99 -1.63
CA LEU A 127 -20.13 16.59 -1.79
C LEU A 127 -21.09 16.42 -2.98
N PRO A 128 -21.22 15.21 -3.54
CA PRO A 128 -22.22 14.91 -4.55
C PRO A 128 -23.65 15.15 -4.05
N ASP A 129 -24.52 15.73 -4.89
CA ASP A 129 -25.90 16.08 -4.53
C ASP A 129 -26.78 14.86 -4.16
N ASP A 130 -26.38 13.67 -4.61
CA ASP A 130 -27.05 12.40 -4.32
C ASP A 130 -26.66 11.79 -2.97
N LEU A 131 -25.67 12.35 -2.27
CA LEU A 131 -25.19 11.85 -0.99
C LEU A 131 -25.99 12.46 0.18
N THR A 132 -26.71 11.62 0.91
CA THR A 132 -27.49 12.06 2.08
C THR A 132 -26.67 12.02 3.39
N GLY A 133 -27.20 12.65 4.44
CA GLY A 133 -26.60 12.58 5.78
C GLY A 133 -26.53 11.14 6.31
N ASP A 134 -27.55 10.32 6.03
CA ASP A 134 -27.57 8.91 6.40
C ASP A 134 -26.48 8.13 5.65
N ASP A 135 -26.27 8.42 4.36
CA ASP A 135 -25.21 7.79 3.56
C ASP A 135 -23.82 8.05 4.15
N ILE A 136 -23.57 9.28 4.60
CA ILE A 136 -22.30 9.68 5.22
C ILE A 136 -21.96 8.82 6.44
N THR A 137 -22.96 8.40 7.23
CA THR A 137 -22.71 7.57 8.43
C THR A 137 -22.05 6.23 8.10
N TYR A 138 -22.32 5.66 6.91
CA TYR A 138 -21.71 4.41 6.46
C TYR A 138 -20.22 4.56 6.09
N PHE A 139 -19.72 5.79 5.88
CA PHE A 139 -18.32 6.02 5.54
C PHE A 139 -17.36 5.94 6.74
N LYS A 140 -17.87 5.80 7.98
CA LYS A 140 -17.04 5.74 9.19
C LYS A 140 -15.91 4.71 9.11
N TYR A 141 -16.16 3.58 8.44
CA TYR A 141 -15.21 2.49 8.23
C TYR A 141 -14.98 2.20 6.74
N ALA A 142 -15.24 3.18 5.86
CA ALA A 142 -15.02 3.00 4.43
C ALA A 142 -13.51 2.79 4.15
N PRO A 143 -13.14 1.71 3.43
CA PRO A 143 -11.76 1.50 3.04
C PRO A 143 -11.35 2.52 1.97
N ILE A 144 -10.13 3.05 2.08
CA ILE A 144 -9.54 3.96 1.08
C ILE A 144 -8.53 3.25 0.16
N THR A 145 -8.40 1.93 0.33
CA THR A 145 -7.54 1.05 -0.48
C THR A 145 -8.38 -0.03 -1.15
N SER A 146 -7.87 -0.60 -2.26
CA SER A 146 -8.51 -1.73 -2.95
C SER A 146 -8.23 -3.08 -2.30
N THR A 147 -7.49 -3.12 -1.19
CA THR A 147 -6.99 -4.35 -0.59
C THR A 147 -8.10 -5.32 -0.19
N ASP A 148 -9.23 -4.82 0.33
CA ASP A 148 -10.37 -5.67 0.70
C ASP A 148 -11.06 -6.28 -0.52
N VAL A 149 -11.10 -5.54 -1.64
CA VAL A 149 -11.60 -6.04 -2.92
C VAL A 149 -10.67 -7.15 -3.44
N GLU A 150 -9.36 -6.91 -3.46
CA GLU A 150 -8.36 -7.88 -3.93
C GLU A 150 -8.33 -9.16 -3.09
N ARG A 151 -8.44 -9.05 -1.76
CA ARG A 151 -8.57 -10.20 -0.85
C ARG A 151 -9.84 -10.99 -1.12
N SER A 152 -10.96 -10.30 -1.35
CA SER A 152 -12.24 -10.94 -1.67
C SER A 152 -12.15 -11.70 -2.98
N PHE A 153 -11.62 -11.08 -4.04
CA PHE A 153 -11.38 -11.77 -5.32
C PHE A 153 -10.44 -12.96 -5.18
N SER A 154 -9.35 -12.82 -4.40
CA SER A 154 -8.44 -13.94 -4.13
C SER A 154 -9.12 -15.09 -3.40
N ARG A 155 -9.98 -14.78 -2.42
CA ARG A 155 -10.75 -15.78 -1.66
C ARG A 155 -11.77 -16.50 -2.55
N TYR A 156 -12.44 -15.75 -3.41
CA TYR A 156 -13.43 -16.29 -4.35
C TYR A 156 -12.80 -16.86 -5.62
N LYS A 157 -11.48 -16.74 -5.80
CA LYS A 157 -10.79 -17.20 -7.01
C LYS A 157 -11.13 -18.65 -7.33
N THR A 158 -11.19 -19.54 -6.34
CA THR A 158 -11.53 -20.95 -6.54
C THR A 158 -12.99 -21.18 -6.98
N LEU A 159 -13.91 -20.25 -6.68
CA LEU A 159 -15.29 -20.27 -7.19
C LEU A 159 -15.41 -19.64 -8.58
N LEU A 160 -14.54 -18.68 -8.90
CA LEU A 160 -14.58 -17.88 -10.13
C LEU A 160 -13.71 -18.45 -11.26
N VAL A 161 -12.78 -19.36 -10.98
CA VAL A 161 -11.98 -20.04 -12.02
C VAL A 161 -12.86 -21.00 -12.82
N ASP A 162 -12.60 -21.10 -14.12
CA ASP A 162 -13.26 -22.00 -15.08
C ASP A 162 -13.12 -23.50 -14.76
N ASN A 163 -12.53 -23.85 -13.61
CA ASN A 163 -12.37 -25.23 -13.19
C ASN A 163 -13.75 -25.79 -12.80
N ARG A 164 -14.38 -26.47 -13.77
CA ARG A 164 -15.74 -27.00 -13.81
C ARG A 164 -16.10 -27.94 -12.65
N ARG A 165 -16.14 -27.44 -11.41
CA ARG A 165 -17.01 -28.04 -10.40
C ARG A 165 -18.41 -27.55 -10.75
N TYR A 166 -19.27 -28.46 -11.21
CA TYR A 166 -20.71 -28.19 -11.32
C TYR A 166 -21.25 -27.96 -9.91
N PHE A 167 -21.04 -26.76 -9.38
CA PHE A 167 -21.74 -26.34 -8.19
C PHE A 167 -23.19 -26.11 -8.60
N ASN A 168 -24.10 -26.84 -7.97
CA ASN A 168 -25.49 -26.40 -7.96
C ASN A 168 -25.58 -25.07 -7.19
N PHE A 169 -26.64 -24.30 -7.42
CA PHE A 169 -26.81 -22.98 -6.80
C PHE A 169 -26.69 -23.03 -5.27
N GLU A 170 -27.21 -24.08 -4.63
CA GLU A 170 -27.12 -24.30 -3.19
C GLU A 170 -25.69 -24.48 -2.69
N ASN A 171 -24.84 -25.18 -3.43
CA ASN A 171 -23.44 -25.39 -3.07
C ASN A 171 -22.62 -24.11 -3.28
N ILE A 172 -22.94 -23.29 -4.31
CA ILE A 172 -22.35 -21.95 -4.46
C ILE A 172 -22.70 -21.09 -3.24
N LYS A 173 -23.98 -21.04 -2.87
CA LYS A 173 -24.46 -20.27 -1.72
C LYS A 173 -23.77 -20.70 -0.43
N LYS A 174 -23.68 -22.01 -0.16
CA LYS A 174 -22.97 -22.54 1.01
C LYS A 174 -21.48 -22.19 1.00
N SER A 175 -20.81 -22.35 -0.14
CA SER A 175 -19.39 -22.03 -0.25
C SER A 175 -19.11 -20.54 -0.07
N LEU A 176 -19.97 -19.66 -0.61
CA LEU A 176 -19.88 -18.22 -0.41
C LEU A 176 -20.06 -17.85 1.07
N VAL A 177 -21.06 -18.41 1.75
CA VAL A 177 -21.29 -18.18 3.19
C VAL A 177 -20.08 -18.62 4.02
N VAL A 178 -19.50 -19.78 3.74
CA VAL A 178 -18.29 -20.26 4.43
C VAL A 178 -17.10 -19.32 4.20
N GLN A 179 -16.90 -18.88 2.95
CA GLN A 179 -15.79 -17.99 2.59
C GLN A 179 -15.97 -16.56 3.14
N CYS A 180 -17.20 -16.04 3.22
CA CYS A 180 -17.47 -14.77 3.88
C CYS A 180 -17.16 -14.84 5.39
N ASN A 181 -17.49 -15.96 6.05
CA ASN A 181 -17.35 -16.11 7.51
C ASN A 181 -15.94 -16.51 7.98
N THR A 182 -15.09 -17.04 7.11
CA THR A 182 -13.70 -17.41 7.43
C THR A 182 -12.71 -16.23 7.42
N GLY A 183 -13.17 -15.02 7.09
CA GLY A 183 -12.38 -13.79 7.15
C GLY A 183 -12.51 -13.00 8.45
N ARG A 184 -12.92 -13.66 9.54
CA ARG A 184 -12.91 -13.10 10.89
C ARG A 184 -11.58 -13.40 11.57
#